data_AF-A0A1S3Q0S6-F1
#
_entry.id   AF-A0A1S3Q0S6-F1
#
_cell.length_a   1.000
_cell.length_b   1.000
_cell.length_c   1.000
_cell.angle_alpha   90.00
_cell.angle_beta   90.00
_cell.angle_gamma   90.00
#
_symmetry.space_group_name_H-M   'P 1'
#
loop_
_entity.id
_entity.type
_entity.pdbx_description
1 polymer ?
#
loop_
_entity_poly.entity_id
_entity_poly.type
_entity_poly.pdbx_seq_one_letter_code
_entity_poly.pdbx_strand_id
1 'polypeptide(L)'
;MNGITKGRFEVFSNSDEAPINKKLPKELLLRIFSYLDVITLCRCAQVSKAWNVLALDGSNWQKIDLFNFQTDIEGRVVENISKRCGGFLRQLSLRGCLSVGDASMKTFSQNCRNIEVLNLNGCTKITDSTCLSLSKFCCKLKQLDLTSCVSVSNHSLKALSDGCRMLEMLNLSWCDQITRDGIEALARGCNNLRALFLRGCTQLEDGALKHLQKHCPELTTINMQSCSQITDDGLVSLCRGCHKLQVLCISGCSNITDASLTALGLNCPRLKILEAARCSQVTDAGFTVLARNCHEMEKMDLEECILVTDNTLVQLAIHCPRLQALSLSHCELITDDGIRALSSSVCGQERLTVVELDNCPLITDVTLEHLKNCHRLERIELYDCQQVTRAGIKRIRAHLPEIKVHAYFAPVTPPPSVHGGGQRLCRCCIIL
;
A
#
# COMPACT_ATOMS: atom_id res chain seq x y z
N MET A 1 21.35 -34.02 71.53
CA MET A 1 19.95 -34.30 71.13
C MET A 1 19.27 -32.97 70.88
N ASN A 2 18.67 -32.84 69.68
CA ASN A 2 17.55 -31.97 69.26
C ASN A 2 17.65 -30.48 69.67
N GLY A 3 17.91 -29.50 68.80
CA GLY A 3 17.34 -29.26 67.48
C GLY A 3 16.18 -28.27 67.60
N ILE A 4 16.37 -27.00 67.20
CA ILE A 4 15.40 -26.10 66.55
C ILE A 4 16.16 -24.85 66.05
N THR A 5 15.96 -24.61 64.77
CA THR A 5 16.50 -23.57 63.88
C THR A 5 16.16 -22.15 64.32
N LYS A 6 17.16 -21.31 64.58
CA LYS A 6 17.05 -19.85 64.46
C LYS A 6 17.52 -19.46 63.06
N GLY A 7 16.56 -19.19 62.18
CA GLY A 7 16.81 -18.67 60.85
C GLY A 7 17.69 -17.42 60.92
N ARG A 8 18.84 -17.47 60.26
CA ARG A 8 19.56 -16.28 59.83
C ARG A 8 18.62 -15.55 58.85
N PHE A 9 17.95 -14.51 59.33
CA PHE A 9 17.60 -13.40 58.45
C PHE A 9 18.92 -12.72 58.06
N GLU A 10 19.61 -13.27 57.06
CA GLU A 10 20.47 -12.45 56.23
C GLU A 10 19.54 -11.50 55.49
N VAL A 11 19.43 -10.31 56.08
CA VAL A 11 18.85 -9.12 55.49
C VAL A 11 19.36 -9.04 54.07
N PHE A 12 18.48 -9.22 53.08
CA PHE A 12 18.72 -8.74 51.72
C PHE A 12 19.14 -7.29 51.87
N SER A 13 20.44 -7.01 51.69
CA SER A 13 20.90 -5.64 51.66
C SER A 13 20.18 -4.96 50.50
N ASN A 14 19.70 -3.75 50.77
CA ASN A 14 18.84 -2.97 49.88
C ASN A 14 19.61 -2.47 48.63
N SER A 15 20.36 -3.34 47.94
CA SER A 15 21.10 -3.01 46.72
C SER A 15 20.20 -2.86 45.49
N ASP A 16 18.89 -3.00 45.66
CA ASP A 16 17.94 -2.96 44.56
C ASP A 16 17.60 -1.57 44.03
N GLU A 17 18.04 -0.50 44.72
CA GLU A 17 17.88 0.89 44.27
C GLU A 17 19.06 1.41 43.41
N ALA A 18 19.99 0.55 43.00
CA ALA A 18 21.06 1.01 42.11
C ALA A 18 20.45 1.53 40.78
N PRO A 19 20.78 2.77 40.35
CA PRO A 19 20.22 3.34 39.13
C PRO A 19 20.54 2.44 37.95
N ILE A 20 19.62 2.37 36.98
CA ILE A 20 19.68 1.44 35.84
C ILE A 20 21.05 1.44 35.12
N ASN A 21 21.75 2.58 35.10
CA ASN A 21 23.09 2.76 34.56
C ASN A 21 24.20 1.93 35.24
N LYS A 22 23.97 1.45 36.46
CA LYS A 22 24.90 0.60 37.22
C LYS A 22 24.52 -0.88 37.15
N LYS A 23 23.25 -1.19 36.84
CA LYS A 23 22.75 -2.57 36.76
C LYS A 23 22.83 -3.15 35.35
N LEU A 24 22.67 -2.32 34.31
CA LEU A 24 22.67 -2.77 32.92
C LEU A 24 23.96 -2.34 32.20
N PRO A 25 24.57 -3.24 31.40
CA PRO A 25 25.67 -2.89 30.52
C PRO A 25 25.18 -1.99 29.37
N LYS A 26 26.12 -1.26 28.74
CA LYS A 26 25.84 -0.27 27.69
C LYS A 26 25.01 -0.86 26.54
N GLU A 27 25.30 -2.10 26.16
CA GLU A 27 24.67 -2.80 25.04
C GLU A 27 23.17 -3.01 25.28
N LEU A 28 22.79 -3.34 26.52
CA LEU A 28 21.38 -3.51 26.89
C LEU A 28 20.66 -2.17 26.98
N LEU A 29 21.33 -1.11 27.44
CA LEU A 29 20.76 0.25 27.44
C LEU A 29 20.53 0.78 26.02
N LEU A 30 21.49 0.57 25.11
CA LEU A 30 21.30 0.89 23.69
C LEU A 30 20.18 0.06 23.07
N ARG A 31 20.06 -1.22 23.44
CA ARG A 31 18.94 -2.05 23.00
C ARG A 31 17.60 -1.48 23.47
N ILE A 32 17.50 -1.01 24.71
CA ILE A 32 16.30 -0.34 25.22
C ILE A 32 16.01 0.94 24.41
N PHE A 33 17.03 1.78 24.21
CA PHE A 33 16.89 3.04 23.47
C PHE A 33 16.51 2.84 22.01
N SER A 34 16.89 1.71 21.39
CA SER A 34 16.51 1.37 20.02
C SER A 34 15.00 1.16 19.83
N TYR A 35 14.22 1.02 20.91
CA TYR A 35 12.75 0.94 20.87
C TYR A 35 12.06 2.30 21.10
N LEU A 36 12.82 3.36 21.42
CA LEU A 36 12.26 4.68 21.71
C LEU A 36 12.13 5.50 20.42
N ASP A 37 11.07 6.30 20.33
CA ASP A 37 10.90 7.27 19.25
C ASP A 37 11.89 8.44 19.37
N VAL A 38 12.01 9.23 18.29
CA VAL A 38 12.92 10.38 18.20
C VAL A 38 12.70 11.41 19.32
N ILE A 39 11.44 11.70 19.66
CA ILE A 39 11.09 12.68 20.69
C ILE A 39 11.54 12.16 22.05
N THR A 40 11.24 10.90 22.32
CA THR A 40 11.58 10.23 23.57
C THR A 40 13.09 10.10 23.71
N LEU A 41 13.84 9.77 22.64
CA LEU A 41 15.31 9.80 22.64
C LEU A 41 15.86 11.19 22.94
N CYS A 42 15.30 12.25 22.35
CA CYS A 42 15.68 13.63 22.66
C CYS A 42 15.43 14.00 24.12
N ARG A 43 14.37 13.47 24.75
CA ARG A 43 14.11 13.63 26.20
C ARG A 43 15.11 12.82 27.04
N CYS A 44 15.38 11.57 26.66
CA CYS A 44 16.39 10.74 27.32
C CYS A 44 17.77 11.41 27.31
N ALA A 45 18.11 12.11 26.21
CA ALA A 45 19.37 12.83 26.11
C ALA A 45 19.52 13.97 27.14
N GLN A 46 18.43 14.41 27.77
CA GLN A 46 18.41 15.47 28.78
C GLN A 46 18.48 14.93 30.22
N VAL A 47 18.40 13.61 30.42
CA VAL A 47 18.32 13.00 31.76
C VAL A 47 19.67 13.03 32.49
N SER A 48 20.77 12.69 31.82
CA SER A 48 22.10 12.66 32.42
C SER A 48 23.19 12.67 31.34
N LYS A 49 24.45 12.92 31.73
CA LYS A 49 25.60 12.82 30.79
C LYS A 49 25.72 11.43 30.14
N ALA A 50 25.51 10.37 30.92
CA ALA A 50 25.56 9.00 30.41
C ALA A 50 24.41 8.74 29.41
N TRP A 51 23.19 9.15 29.77
CA TRP A 51 22.03 9.01 28.88
C TRP A 51 22.13 9.88 27.65
N ASN A 52 22.75 11.06 27.74
CA ASN A 52 23.03 11.90 26.58
C ASN A 52 23.89 11.17 25.54
N VAL A 53 24.99 10.55 25.99
CA VAL A 53 25.87 9.78 25.10
C VAL A 53 25.13 8.59 24.50
N LEU A 54 24.33 7.87 25.29
CA LEU A 54 23.59 6.69 24.83
C LEU A 54 22.45 7.06 23.89
N ALA A 55 21.62 8.04 24.26
CA ALA A 55 20.47 8.47 23.46
C ALA A 55 20.91 9.03 22.11
N LEU A 56 22.08 9.67 22.07
CA LEU A 56 22.64 10.24 20.86
C LEU A 56 23.65 9.32 20.15
N ASP A 57 23.75 8.04 20.54
CA ASP A 57 24.54 7.02 19.85
C ASP A 57 23.90 6.71 18.49
N GLY A 58 24.70 6.73 17.42
CA GLY A 58 24.21 6.60 16.04
C GLY A 58 23.40 5.33 15.78
N SER A 59 23.60 4.25 16.55
CA SER A 59 22.81 3.02 16.43
C SER A 59 21.32 3.20 16.74
N ASN A 60 20.96 4.18 17.58
CA ASN A 60 19.57 4.52 17.89
C ASN A 60 18.89 5.34 16.79
N TRP A 61 19.67 5.88 15.84
CA TRP A 61 19.20 6.78 14.78
C TRP A 61 19.29 6.13 13.40
N GLN A 62 19.22 4.80 13.32
CA GLN A 62 19.23 4.09 12.03
C GLN A 62 17.97 4.35 11.22
N LYS A 63 16.84 4.60 11.90
CA LYS A 63 15.53 4.87 11.31
C LYS A 63 14.95 6.12 11.93
N ILE A 64 14.58 7.08 11.08
CA ILE A 64 13.96 8.33 11.51
C ILE A 64 12.71 8.55 10.68
N ASP A 65 11.59 8.80 11.35
CA ASP A 65 10.34 9.24 10.71
C ASP A 65 9.90 10.58 11.32
N LEU A 66 9.76 11.59 10.46
CA LEU A 66 9.41 12.95 10.85
C LEU A 66 7.99 13.34 10.45
N PHE A 67 7.12 12.38 10.10
CA PHE A 67 5.75 12.66 9.66
C PHE A 67 4.96 13.56 10.62
N ASN A 68 5.06 13.34 11.94
CA ASN A 68 4.38 14.15 12.94
C ASN A 68 4.88 15.61 13.04
N PHE A 69 6.00 15.92 12.37
CA PHE A 69 6.67 17.22 12.38
C PHE A 69 6.70 17.88 11.01
N GLN A 70 5.97 17.34 10.03
CA GLN A 70 6.09 17.74 8.62
C GLN A 70 5.93 19.25 8.35
N THR A 71 5.19 19.99 9.19
CA THR A 71 5.05 21.45 9.12
C THR A 71 6.25 22.20 9.69
N ASP A 72 6.96 21.60 10.63
CA ASP A 72 8.04 22.20 11.42
C ASP A 72 9.43 21.83 10.87
N ILE A 73 9.51 20.79 10.04
CA ILE A 73 10.78 20.36 9.44
C ILE A 73 11.18 21.30 8.31
N GLU A 74 12.14 22.17 8.63
CA GLU A 74 12.90 22.95 7.65
C GLU A 74 14.15 22.20 7.19
N GLY A 75 14.73 22.65 6.06
CA GLY A 75 15.94 22.05 5.50
C GLY A 75 17.12 21.97 6.49
N ARG A 76 17.26 22.96 7.38
CA ARG A 76 18.32 22.97 8.41
C ARG A 76 18.23 21.80 9.39
N VAL A 77 17.02 21.32 9.68
CA VAL A 77 16.82 20.16 10.56
C VAL A 77 17.35 18.89 9.88
N VAL A 78 17.03 18.71 8.61
CA VAL A 78 17.54 17.59 7.78
C VAL A 78 19.06 17.62 7.70
N GLU A 79 19.65 18.81 7.51
CA GLU A 79 21.12 18.97 7.52
C GLU A 79 21.74 18.57 8.86
N ASN A 80 21.16 19.00 9.98
CA ASN A 80 21.65 18.68 11.31
C ASN A 80 21.55 17.17 11.60
N ILE A 81 20.42 16.54 11.24
CA ILE A 81 20.24 15.09 11.32
C ILE A 81 21.33 14.40 10.49
N SER A 82 21.58 14.87 9.26
CA SER A 82 22.59 14.26 8.41
C SER A 82 24.00 14.31 8.99
N LYS A 83 24.38 15.43 9.61
CA LYS A 83 25.69 15.60 10.25
C LYS A 83 25.81 14.75 11.50
N ARG A 84 24.71 14.59 12.26
CA ARG A 84 24.69 13.85 13.51
C ARG A 84 24.68 12.34 13.28
N CYS A 85 23.78 11.85 12.44
CA CYS A 85 23.59 10.43 12.19
C CYS A 85 24.62 9.91 11.18
N GLY A 86 24.96 10.71 10.17
CA GLY A 86 25.98 10.39 9.17
C GLY A 86 25.81 9.00 8.58
N GLY A 87 26.87 8.19 8.67
CA GLY A 87 26.93 6.83 8.12
C GLY A 87 26.08 5.79 8.85
N PHE A 88 25.45 6.10 9.98
CA PHE A 88 24.56 5.15 10.68
C PHE A 88 23.13 5.16 10.15
N LEU A 89 22.70 6.28 9.53
CA LEU A 89 21.33 6.41 9.05
C LEU A 89 21.09 5.48 7.86
N ARG A 90 20.08 4.61 7.99
CA ARG A 90 19.67 3.64 6.96
C ARG A 90 18.30 3.95 6.40
N GLN A 91 17.42 4.56 7.18
CA GLN A 91 16.06 4.88 6.76
C GLN A 91 15.67 6.27 7.23
N LEU A 92 15.17 7.10 6.31
CA LEU A 92 14.66 8.42 6.62
C LEU A 92 13.32 8.65 5.90
N SER A 93 12.30 9.04 6.66
CA SER A 93 11.03 9.53 6.13
C SER A 93 10.90 11.03 6.40
N LEU A 94 10.75 11.77 5.30
CA LEU A 94 10.43 13.19 5.24
C LEU A 94 9.07 13.42 4.59
N ARG A 95 8.17 12.42 4.64
CA ARG A 95 6.85 12.51 4.04
C ARG A 95 6.13 13.78 4.50
N GLY A 96 5.57 14.52 3.55
CA GLY A 96 4.81 15.75 3.77
C GLY A 96 5.65 16.97 4.14
N CYS A 97 6.99 16.87 4.22
CA CYS A 97 7.86 17.98 4.62
C CYS A 97 8.06 19.00 3.47
N LEU A 98 7.04 19.83 3.22
CA LEU A 98 6.96 20.76 2.08
C LEU A 98 8.12 21.78 2.00
N SER A 99 8.77 22.06 3.13
CA SER A 99 9.87 23.02 3.21
C SER A 99 11.24 22.43 2.82
N VAL A 100 11.36 21.10 2.74
CA VAL A 100 12.61 20.43 2.37
C VAL A 100 12.85 20.58 0.87
N GLY A 101 14.04 21.06 0.51
CA GLY A 101 14.46 21.26 -0.88
C GLY A 101 15.84 20.69 -1.19
N ASP A 102 16.31 20.96 -2.41
CA ASP A 102 17.54 20.35 -2.95
C ASP A 102 18.80 20.68 -2.14
N ALA A 103 18.91 21.88 -1.57
CA ALA A 103 20.08 22.28 -0.79
C ALA A 103 20.29 21.39 0.44
N SER A 104 19.23 21.21 1.25
CA SER A 104 19.25 20.32 2.40
C SER A 104 19.49 18.87 1.99
N MET A 105 18.88 18.43 0.88
CA MET A 105 19.05 17.05 0.40
C MET A 105 20.44 16.77 -0.17
N LYS A 106 21.09 17.79 -0.75
CA LYS A 106 22.49 17.71 -1.16
C LYS A 106 23.40 17.48 0.05
N THR A 107 23.29 18.30 1.09
CA THR A 107 24.05 18.11 2.32
C THR A 107 23.74 16.75 2.97
N PHE A 108 22.48 16.35 2.99
CA PHE A 108 22.06 15.05 3.48
C PHE A 108 22.77 13.91 2.74
N SER A 109 22.69 13.88 1.41
CA SER A 109 23.27 12.82 0.58
C SER A 109 24.79 12.68 0.78
N GLN A 110 25.49 13.80 0.97
CA GLN A 110 26.94 13.81 1.21
C GLN A 110 27.35 13.15 2.53
N ASN A 111 26.53 13.32 3.58
CA ASN A 111 26.79 12.82 4.92
C ASN A 111 26.23 11.40 5.16
N CYS A 112 25.07 11.08 4.58
CA CYS A 112 24.32 9.84 4.80
C CYS A 112 24.49 8.83 3.66
N ARG A 113 25.73 8.47 3.34
CA ARG A 113 26.08 7.60 2.20
C ARG A 113 25.60 6.14 2.32
N ASN A 114 25.21 5.74 3.53
CA ASN A 114 24.71 4.39 3.82
C ASN A 114 23.18 4.29 3.84
N ILE A 115 22.47 5.35 3.41
CA ILE A 115 21.02 5.34 3.33
C ILE A 115 20.54 4.23 2.38
N GLU A 116 19.52 3.48 2.82
CA GLU A 116 18.92 2.36 2.10
C GLU A 116 17.45 2.64 1.75
N VAL A 117 16.73 3.36 2.61
CA VAL A 117 15.32 3.73 2.41
C VAL A 117 15.17 5.23 2.60
N LEU A 118 14.63 5.91 1.59
CA LEU A 118 14.37 7.34 1.65
C LEU A 118 12.95 7.63 1.17
N ASN A 119 12.14 8.24 2.02
CA ASN A 119 10.80 8.68 1.67
C ASN A 119 10.73 10.21 1.61
N LEU A 120 10.49 10.75 0.41
CA LEU A 120 10.33 12.17 0.11
C LEU A 120 8.92 12.48 -0.40
N ASN A 121 7.94 11.61 -0.13
CA ASN A 121 6.57 11.76 -0.56
C ASN A 121 6.03 13.15 -0.18
N GLY A 122 5.55 13.91 -1.17
CA GLY A 122 4.98 15.24 -0.98
C GLY A 122 6.01 16.36 -0.77
N CYS A 123 7.32 16.09 -0.83
CA CYS A 123 8.34 17.15 -0.77
C CYS A 123 8.40 17.94 -2.08
N THR A 124 7.46 18.86 -2.28
CA THR A 124 7.21 19.53 -3.57
C THR A 124 8.34 20.44 -4.08
N LYS A 125 9.31 20.81 -3.22
CA LYS A 125 10.50 21.59 -3.61
C LYS A 125 11.69 20.73 -4.08
N ILE A 126 11.51 19.41 -4.15
CA ILE A 126 12.53 18.49 -4.65
C ILE A 126 12.52 18.45 -6.18
N THR A 127 13.70 18.58 -6.77
CA THR A 127 13.91 18.53 -8.23
C THR A 127 14.92 17.46 -8.62
N ASP A 128 15.24 17.38 -9.90
CA ASP A 128 16.31 16.54 -10.45
C ASP A 128 17.66 16.73 -9.76
N SER A 129 17.91 17.90 -9.16
CA SER A 129 19.14 18.18 -8.41
C SER A 129 19.31 17.28 -7.19
N THR A 130 18.23 16.91 -6.52
CA THR A 130 18.26 15.94 -5.41
C THR A 130 18.63 14.56 -5.92
N CYS A 131 17.98 14.07 -6.98
CA CYS A 131 18.28 12.77 -7.57
C CYS A 131 19.73 12.68 -8.09
N LEU A 132 20.25 13.77 -8.65
CA LEU A 132 21.67 13.88 -9.03
C LEU A 132 22.61 13.77 -7.82
N SER A 133 22.21 14.36 -6.68
CA SER A 133 22.99 14.28 -5.44
C SER A 133 22.93 12.86 -4.84
N LEU A 134 21.75 12.24 -4.80
CA LEU A 134 21.57 10.85 -4.37
C LEU A 134 22.38 9.89 -5.24
N SER A 135 22.36 10.04 -6.55
CA SER A 135 23.16 9.26 -7.50
C SER A 135 24.65 9.31 -7.18
N LYS A 136 25.18 10.49 -6.82
CA LYS A 136 26.61 10.68 -6.52
C LYS A 136 27.06 10.06 -5.21
N PHE A 137 26.21 10.04 -4.19
CA PHE A 137 26.64 9.75 -2.81
C PHE A 137 25.94 8.56 -2.15
N CYS A 138 24.76 8.16 -2.62
CA CYS A 138 23.87 7.18 -1.96
C CYS A 138 23.73 5.90 -2.80
N CYS A 139 24.84 5.25 -3.14
CA CYS A 139 24.85 4.04 -3.98
C CYS A 139 24.22 2.78 -3.35
N LYS A 140 23.94 2.82 -2.04
CA LYS A 140 23.26 1.73 -1.29
C LYS A 140 21.75 1.88 -1.21
N LEU A 141 21.19 2.90 -1.87
CA LEU A 141 19.76 3.16 -1.86
C LEU A 141 19.01 2.00 -2.52
N LYS A 142 18.09 1.39 -1.77
CA LYS A 142 17.24 0.28 -2.19
C LYS A 142 15.80 0.69 -2.39
N GLN A 143 15.30 1.64 -1.60
CA GLN A 143 13.93 2.11 -1.67
C GLN A 143 13.89 3.63 -1.71
N LEU A 144 13.21 4.18 -2.70
CA LEU A 144 13.03 5.61 -2.87
C LEU A 144 11.56 5.91 -3.17
N ASP A 145 10.95 6.75 -2.33
CA ASP A 145 9.61 7.27 -2.56
C ASP A 145 9.68 8.75 -2.93
N LEU A 146 9.28 9.08 -4.16
CA LEU A 146 9.18 10.42 -4.74
C LEU A 146 7.73 10.78 -5.06
N THR A 147 6.75 10.11 -4.44
CA THR A 147 5.33 10.39 -4.69
C THR A 147 5.04 11.89 -4.58
N SER A 148 4.35 12.45 -5.57
CA SER A 148 3.98 13.87 -5.63
C SER A 148 5.16 14.86 -5.59
N CYS A 149 6.38 14.42 -5.91
CA CYS A 149 7.50 15.30 -6.24
C CYS A 149 7.36 15.78 -7.69
N VAL A 150 6.46 16.73 -7.94
CA VAL A 150 6.02 17.13 -9.29
C VAL A 150 7.10 17.74 -10.19
N SER A 151 8.24 18.17 -9.63
CA SER A 151 9.38 18.72 -10.37
C SER A 151 10.46 17.69 -10.71
N VAL A 152 10.22 16.40 -10.41
CA VAL A 152 11.06 15.28 -10.85
C VAL A 152 10.74 14.93 -12.30
N SER A 153 11.77 14.87 -13.14
CA SER A 153 11.67 14.59 -14.57
C SER A 153 12.47 13.34 -14.98
N ASN A 154 12.50 13.04 -16.28
CA ASN A 154 13.34 11.97 -16.85
C ASN A 154 14.84 12.11 -16.46
N HIS A 155 15.33 13.33 -16.19
CA HIS A 155 16.72 13.55 -15.75
C HIS A 155 16.98 12.93 -14.38
N SER A 156 16.01 12.96 -13.45
CA SER A 156 16.10 12.24 -12.18
C SER A 156 16.29 10.75 -12.40
N LEU A 157 15.48 10.15 -13.27
CA LEU A 157 15.54 8.70 -13.53
C LEU A 157 16.86 8.29 -14.17
N LYS A 158 17.37 9.12 -15.09
CA LYS A 158 18.70 8.94 -15.65
C LYS A 158 19.80 9.04 -14.58
N ALA A 159 19.74 10.04 -13.70
CA ALA A 159 20.71 10.18 -12.62
C ALA A 159 20.67 8.97 -11.67
N LEU A 160 19.47 8.55 -11.24
CA LEU A 160 19.30 7.39 -10.37
C LEU A 160 19.82 6.10 -11.03
N SER A 161 19.61 5.92 -12.33
CA SER A 161 20.10 4.73 -13.03
C SER A 161 21.62 4.66 -13.12
N ASP A 162 22.30 5.82 -13.15
CA ASP A 162 23.76 5.89 -13.17
C ASP A 162 24.39 5.53 -11.82
N GLY A 163 23.78 5.94 -10.70
CA GLY A 163 24.40 5.89 -9.37
C GLY A 163 23.72 4.99 -8.32
N CYS A 164 22.41 4.72 -8.44
CA CYS A 164 21.61 3.97 -7.48
C CYS A 164 21.23 2.58 -8.03
N ARG A 165 22.22 1.78 -8.44
CA ARG A 165 22.01 0.45 -9.07
C ARG A 165 21.47 -0.65 -8.14
N MET A 166 21.46 -0.38 -6.83
CA MET A 166 20.87 -1.27 -5.81
C MET A 166 19.38 -1.03 -5.59
N LEU A 167 18.75 -0.15 -6.39
CA LEU A 167 17.34 0.19 -6.23
C LEU A 167 16.45 -1.04 -6.51
N GLU A 168 15.64 -1.38 -5.52
CA GLU A 168 14.68 -2.49 -5.52
C GLU A 168 13.24 -1.95 -5.56
N MET A 169 12.98 -0.79 -4.97
CA MET A 169 11.68 -0.13 -4.99
C MET A 169 11.81 1.34 -5.37
N LEU A 170 11.01 1.77 -6.34
CA LEU A 170 10.87 3.18 -6.70
C LEU A 170 9.39 3.54 -6.81
N ASN A 171 8.99 4.61 -6.13
CA ASN A 171 7.66 5.18 -6.26
C ASN A 171 7.74 6.59 -6.88
N LEU A 172 7.11 6.74 -8.04
CA LEU A 172 7.02 7.97 -8.84
C LEU A 172 5.56 8.40 -9.01
N SER A 173 4.66 7.94 -8.13
CA SER A 173 3.24 8.25 -8.24
C SER A 173 3.02 9.77 -8.28
N TRP A 174 2.22 10.24 -9.24
CA TRP A 174 1.94 11.66 -9.49
C TRP A 174 3.18 12.50 -9.88
N CYS A 175 4.25 11.87 -10.39
CA CYS A 175 5.32 12.56 -11.11
C CYS A 175 4.99 12.59 -12.61
N ASP A 176 4.14 13.53 -13.01
CA ASP A 176 3.55 13.54 -14.35
C ASP A 176 4.53 13.93 -15.47
N GLN A 177 5.73 14.44 -15.14
CA GLN A 177 6.79 14.75 -16.12
C GLN A 177 7.60 13.52 -16.56
N ILE A 178 7.28 12.34 -16.02
CA ILE A 178 7.95 11.09 -16.38
C ILE A 178 7.33 10.52 -17.64
N THR A 179 8.17 10.24 -18.64
CA THR A 179 7.78 9.63 -19.90
C THR A 179 8.51 8.31 -20.13
N ARG A 180 8.26 7.67 -21.27
CA ARG A 180 8.95 6.46 -21.70
C ARG A 180 10.47 6.56 -21.56
N ASP A 181 11.07 7.67 -21.97
CA ASP A 181 12.55 7.78 -22.03
C ASP A 181 13.17 7.78 -20.63
N GLY A 182 12.46 8.32 -19.62
CA GLY A 182 12.86 8.22 -18.23
C GLY A 182 12.80 6.78 -17.71
N ILE A 183 11.72 6.06 -18.02
CA ILE A 183 11.59 4.64 -17.66
C ILE A 183 12.64 3.78 -18.36
N GLU A 184 12.95 4.06 -19.63
CA GLU A 184 14.04 3.40 -20.35
C GLU A 184 15.38 3.62 -19.64
N ALA A 185 15.70 4.88 -19.31
CA ALA A 185 16.93 5.22 -18.61
C ALA A 185 17.04 4.51 -17.25
N LEU A 186 15.95 4.50 -16.48
CA LEU A 186 15.84 3.79 -15.20
C LEU A 186 16.09 2.30 -15.38
N ALA A 187 15.32 1.66 -16.26
CA ALA A 187 15.32 0.21 -16.45
C ALA A 187 16.70 -0.31 -16.86
N ARG A 188 17.46 0.44 -17.68
CA ARG A 188 18.81 0.06 -18.12
C ARG A 188 19.86 0.04 -17.00
N GLY A 189 19.66 0.79 -15.91
CA GLY A 189 20.64 0.89 -14.81
C GLY A 189 20.20 0.19 -13.51
N CYS A 190 18.89 0.16 -13.24
CA CYS A 190 18.31 -0.39 -12.00
C CYS A 190 17.69 -1.77 -12.26
N ASN A 191 18.49 -2.74 -12.66
CA ASN A 191 18.01 -4.07 -13.11
C ASN A 191 17.48 -4.95 -11.95
N ASN A 192 17.74 -4.56 -10.70
CA ASN A 192 17.27 -5.26 -9.49
C ASN A 192 15.89 -4.78 -9.02
N LEU A 193 15.19 -3.98 -9.83
CA LEU A 193 13.90 -3.41 -9.47
C LEU A 193 12.86 -4.53 -9.27
N ARG A 194 12.26 -4.54 -8.08
CA ARG A 194 11.21 -5.49 -7.65
C ARG A 194 9.86 -4.82 -7.56
N ALA A 195 9.81 -3.52 -7.26
CA ALA A 195 8.58 -2.76 -7.12
C ALA A 195 8.68 -1.39 -7.81
N LEU A 196 7.74 -1.09 -8.70
CA LEU A 196 7.67 0.19 -9.40
C LEU A 196 6.25 0.74 -9.34
N PHE A 197 6.08 1.92 -8.75
CA PHE A 197 4.80 2.59 -8.64
C PHE A 197 4.79 3.84 -9.51
N LEU A 198 3.85 3.90 -10.44
CA LEU A 198 3.72 4.89 -11.52
C LEU A 198 2.30 5.48 -11.57
N ARG A 199 1.55 5.36 -10.46
CA ARG A 199 0.17 5.84 -10.39
C ARG A 199 0.09 7.30 -10.82
N GLY A 200 -0.80 7.62 -11.75
CA GLY A 200 -1.03 8.99 -12.21
C GLY A 200 0.13 9.58 -13.03
N CYS A 201 1.08 8.77 -13.52
CA CYS A 201 2.02 9.19 -14.55
C CYS A 201 1.32 9.07 -15.91
N THR A 202 0.57 10.10 -16.30
CA THR A 202 -0.40 10.02 -17.42
C THR A 202 0.25 10.05 -18.80
N GLN A 203 1.52 10.45 -18.89
CA GLN A 203 2.34 10.47 -20.11
C GLN A 203 3.00 9.12 -20.45
N LEU A 204 2.73 8.06 -19.68
CA LEU A 204 3.32 6.75 -19.93
C LEU A 204 2.57 5.97 -21.00
N GLU A 205 3.30 5.56 -22.04
CA GLU A 205 2.84 4.74 -23.16
C GLU A 205 3.50 3.34 -23.15
N ASP A 206 3.02 2.44 -24.00
CA ASP A 206 3.44 1.02 -24.08
C ASP A 206 4.94 0.81 -24.23
N GLY A 207 5.65 1.75 -24.85
CA GLY A 207 7.10 1.71 -24.98
C GLY A 207 7.80 1.59 -23.62
N ALA A 208 7.25 2.20 -22.56
CA ALA A 208 7.83 2.14 -21.22
C ALA A 208 7.85 0.70 -20.69
N LEU A 209 6.76 -0.04 -20.92
CA LEU A 209 6.60 -1.43 -20.49
C LEU A 209 7.50 -2.39 -21.27
N LYS A 210 7.75 -2.11 -22.55
CA LYS A 210 8.73 -2.86 -23.36
C LYS A 210 10.15 -2.72 -22.80
N HIS A 211 10.52 -1.56 -22.24
CA HIS A 211 11.83 -1.41 -21.59
C HIS A 211 11.91 -2.14 -20.25
N LEU A 212 10.84 -2.12 -19.45
CA LEU A 212 10.77 -2.89 -18.20
C LEU A 212 10.85 -4.40 -18.46
N GLN A 213 10.10 -4.89 -19.45
CA GLN A 213 10.15 -6.28 -19.93
C GLN A 213 11.59 -6.73 -20.21
N LYS A 214 12.38 -5.89 -20.88
CA LYS A 214 13.73 -6.22 -21.33
C LYS A 214 14.77 -6.20 -20.21
N HIS A 215 14.62 -5.32 -19.22
CA HIS A 215 15.69 -5.01 -18.27
C HIS A 215 15.36 -5.30 -16.79
N CYS A 216 14.09 -5.54 -16.45
CA CYS A 216 13.63 -5.73 -15.07
C CYS A 216 12.92 -7.10 -14.87
N PRO A 217 13.61 -8.25 -15.05
CA PRO A 217 13.00 -9.58 -14.90
C PRO A 217 12.61 -9.94 -13.45
N GLU A 218 13.17 -9.22 -12.47
CA GLU A 218 12.89 -9.41 -11.04
C GLU A 218 11.64 -8.67 -10.55
N LEU A 219 10.91 -7.99 -11.45
CA LEU A 219 9.74 -7.19 -11.07
C LEU A 219 8.63 -8.08 -10.49
N THR A 220 8.20 -7.74 -9.28
CA THR A 220 7.14 -8.42 -8.53
C THR A 220 5.92 -7.55 -8.33
N THR A 221 6.08 -6.23 -8.32
CA THR A 221 5.00 -5.27 -8.10
C THR A 221 5.10 -4.16 -9.13
N ILE A 222 3.99 -3.91 -9.81
CA ILE A 222 3.85 -2.73 -10.66
C ILE A 222 2.48 -2.08 -10.42
N ASN A 223 2.48 -0.78 -10.23
CA ASN A 223 1.25 0.01 -10.14
C ASN A 223 1.26 1.07 -11.24
N MET A 224 0.29 1.01 -12.14
CA MET A 224 0.10 1.92 -13.26
C MET A 224 -1.31 2.50 -13.23
N GLN A 225 -1.89 2.65 -12.04
CA GLN A 225 -3.21 3.23 -11.87
C GLN A 225 -3.29 4.58 -12.57
N SER A 226 -4.33 4.79 -13.38
CA SER A 226 -4.55 6.01 -14.16
C SER A 226 -3.47 6.33 -15.21
N CYS A 227 -2.70 5.34 -15.67
CA CYS A 227 -1.85 5.45 -16.86
C CYS A 227 -2.66 5.11 -18.13
N SER A 228 -3.61 5.97 -18.49
CA SER A 228 -4.64 5.70 -19.50
C SER A 228 -4.12 5.48 -20.94
N GLN A 229 -2.87 5.84 -21.24
CA GLN A 229 -2.26 5.61 -22.56
C GLN A 229 -1.63 4.21 -22.71
N ILE A 230 -1.61 3.40 -21.65
CA ILE A 230 -1.19 2.00 -21.71
C ILE A 230 -2.29 1.16 -22.34
N THR A 231 -1.91 0.28 -23.26
CA THR A 231 -2.78 -0.65 -23.97
C THR A 231 -2.33 -2.10 -23.75
N ASP A 232 -3.05 -3.04 -24.37
CA ASP A 232 -2.68 -4.45 -24.37
C ASP A 232 -1.24 -4.69 -24.89
N ASP A 233 -0.78 -3.93 -25.88
CA ASP A 233 0.56 -4.13 -26.46
C ASP A 233 1.67 -3.95 -25.41
N GLY A 234 1.55 -2.95 -24.55
CA GLY A 234 2.49 -2.69 -23.46
C GLY A 234 2.41 -3.76 -22.39
N LEU A 235 1.20 -4.09 -21.93
CA LEU A 235 1.01 -5.02 -20.83
C LEU A 235 1.33 -6.47 -21.23
N VAL A 236 0.96 -6.91 -22.43
CA VAL A 236 1.36 -8.20 -23.00
C VAL A 236 2.88 -8.30 -23.09
N SER A 237 3.54 -7.22 -23.52
CA SER A 237 5.02 -7.17 -23.54
C SER A 237 5.58 -7.36 -22.13
N LEU A 238 5.12 -6.58 -21.14
CA LEU A 238 5.57 -6.69 -19.75
C LEU A 238 5.46 -8.13 -19.23
N CYS A 239 4.31 -8.78 -19.42
CA CYS A 239 4.05 -10.14 -18.95
C CYS A 239 5.06 -11.15 -19.50
N ARG A 240 5.51 -10.99 -20.76
CA ARG A 240 6.49 -11.90 -21.40
C ARG A 240 7.91 -11.80 -20.82
N GLY A 241 8.23 -10.77 -20.04
CA GLY A 241 9.54 -10.61 -19.39
C GLY A 241 9.50 -10.71 -17.87
N CYS A 242 8.39 -10.31 -17.25
CA CYS A 242 8.25 -10.19 -15.80
C CYS A 242 7.43 -11.36 -15.21
N HIS A 243 7.92 -12.60 -15.34
CA HIS A 243 7.24 -13.81 -14.86
C HIS A 243 7.10 -13.92 -13.34
N LYS A 244 7.80 -13.07 -12.59
CA LYS A 244 7.77 -13.01 -11.12
C LYS A 244 6.70 -12.06 -10.57
N LEU A 245 5.88 -11.47 -11.43
CA LEU A 245 4.83 -10.52 -11.04
C LEU A 245 3.85 -11.17 -10.06
N GLN A 246 3.59 -10.46 -8.97
CA GLN A 246 2.67 -10.85 -7.88
C GLN A 246 1.58 -9.79 -7.67
N VAL A 247 1.90 -8.52 -7.86
CA VAL A 247 0.98 -7.40 -7.66
C VAL A 247 0.96 -6.54 -8.91
N LEU A 248 -0.22 -6.41 -9.50
CA LEU A 248 -0.48 -5.56 -10.66
C LEU A 248 -1.67 -4.67 -10.38
N CYS A 249 -1.48 -3.36 -10.48
CA CYS A 249 -2.56 -2.39 -10.52
C CYS A 249 -2.58 -1.69 -11.87
N ILE A 250 -3.69 -1.83 -12.58
CA ILE A 250 -4.00 -1.21 -13.89
C ILE A 250 -5.34 -0.45 -13.83
N SER A 251 -5.82 -0.14 -12.62
CA SER A 251 -7.09 0.54 -12.44
C SER A 251 -7.11 1.89 -13.18
N GLY A 252 -8.14 2.15 -13.98
CA GLY A 252 -8.25 3.34 -14.82
C GLY A 252 -7.46 3.28 -16.13
N CYS A 253 -6.85 2.15 -16.48
CA CYS A 253 -6.31 1.89 -17.82
C CYS A 253 -7.44 1.35 -18.72
N SER A 254 -8.27 2.25 -19.24
CA SER A 254 -9.49 1.90 -19.99
C SER A 254 -9.26 1.22 -21.35
N ASN A 255 -8.03 1.24 -21.86
CA ASN A 255 -7.63 0.60 -23.13
C ASN A 255 -7.18 -0.86 -22.98
N ILE A 256 -7.33 -1.45 -21.78
CA ILE A 256 -6.98 -2.84 -21.50
C ILE A 256 -8.18 -3.75 -21.78
N THR A 257 -7.92 -4.86 -22.48
CA THR A 257 -8.93 -5.88 -22.83
C THR A 257 -8.53 -7.28 -22.33
N ASP A 258 -9.32 -8.28 -22.70
CA ASP A 258 -9.04 -9.69 -22.41
C ASP A 258 -7.70 -10.19 -22.95
N ALA A 259 -7.10 -9.52 -23.94
CA ALA A 259 -5.77 -9.86 -24.44
C ALA A 259 -4.70 -9.72 -23.34
N SER A 260 -4.78 -8.67 -22.53
CA SER A 260 -3.90 -8.50 -21.37
C SER A 260 -4.15 -9.53 -20.27
N LEU A 261 -5.42 -9.80 -19.94
CA LEU A 261 -5.75 -10.82 -18.93
C LEU A 261 -5.28 -12.21 -19.36
N THR A 262 -5.41 -12.53 -20.64
CA THR A 262 -4.87 -13.76 -21.25
C THR A 262 -3.35 -13.81 -21.10
N ALA A 263 -2.64 -12.73 -21.42
CA ALA A 263 -1.19 -12.69 -21.27
C ALA A 263 -0.73 -12.81 -19.81
N LEU A 264 -1.44 -12.22 -18.85
CA LEU A 264 -1.20 -12.39 -17.42
C LEU A 264 -1.35 -13.85 -17.01
N GLY A 265 -2.48 -14.49 -17.37
CA GLY A 265 -2.71 -15.90 -17.08
C GLY A 265 -1.60 -16.79 -17.63
N LEU A 266 -1.17 -16.56 -18.87
CA LEU A 266 -0.17 -17.41 -19.53
C LEU A 266 1.26 -17.20 -19.02
N ASN A 267 1.61 -16.04 -18.46
CA ASN A 267 3.01 -15.70 -18.18
C ASN A 267 3.30 -15.36 -16.71
N CYS A 268 2.29 -15.11 -15.88
CA CYS A 268 2.43 -14.64 -14.50
C CYS A 268 1.70 -15.57 -13.50
N PRO A 269 2.13 -16.84 -13.33
CA PRO A 269 1.43 -17.81 -12.48
C PRO A 269 1.48 -17.48 -10.98
N ARG A 270 2.35 -16.54 -10.58
CA ARG A 270 2.51 -16.08 -9.19
C ARG A 270 1.67 -14.86 -8.85
N LEU A 271 0.75 -14.45 -9.74
CA LEU A 271 -0.08 -13.28 -9.50
C LEU A 271 -1.00 -13.51 -8.29
N LYS A 272 -0.98 -12.56 -7.36
CA LYS A 272 -1.72 -12.57 -6.09
C LYS A 272 -2.72 -11.43 -5.99
N ILE A 273 -2.35 -10.26 -6.50
CA ILE A 273 -3.18 -9.06 -6.42
C ILE A 273 -3.32 -8.49 -7.83
N LEU A 274 -4.57 -8.39 -8.29
CA LEU A 274 -4.94 -7.71 -9.51
C LEU A 274 -5.96 -6.61 -9.20
N GLU A 275 -5.58 -5.36 -9.39
CA GLU A 275 -6.49 -4.22 -9.34
C GLU A 275 -6.73 -3.75 -10.78
N ALA A 276 -7.96 -3.90 -11.26
CA ALA A 276 -8.37 -3.61 -12.62
C ALA A 276 -9.64 -2.75 -12.66
N ALA A 277 -9.89 -1.98 -11.61
CA ALA A 277 -11.05 -1.10 -11.52
C ALA A 277 -11.12 -0.14 -12.72
N ARG A 278 -12.31 0.10 -13.28
CA ARG A 278 -12.56 0.92 -14.47
C ARG A 278 -11.89 0.42 -15.76
N CYS A 279 -11.51 -0.85 -15.84
CA CYS A 279 -11.19 -1.51 -17.10
C CYS A 279 -12.50 -2.05 -17.72
N SER A 280 -13.28 -1.20 -18.37
CA SER A 280 -14.63 -1.55 -18.84
C SER A 280 -14.69 -2.51 -20.04
N GLN A 281 -13.55 -2.81 -20.67
CA GLN A 281 -13.45 -3.71 -21.83
C GLN A 281 -13.03 -5.14 -21.47
N VAL A 282 -12.75 -5.44 -20.20
CA VAL A 282 -12.48 -6.82 -19.77
C VAL A 282 -13.77 -7.57 -19.54
N THR A 283 -13.78 -8.86 -19.90
CA THR A 283 -14.96 -9.73 -19.84
C THR A 283 -14.65 -11.04 -19.14
N ASP A 284 -15.67 -11.87 -18.98
CA ASP A 284 -15.53 -13.22 -18.44
C ASP A 284 -14.50 -14.08 -19.20
N ALA A 285 -14.27 -13.84 -20.50
CA ALA A 285 -13.34 -14.63 -21.30
C ALA A 285 -11.89 -14.44 -20.81
N GLY A 286 -11.47 -13.19 -20.56
CA GLY A 286 -10.15 -12.88 -20.02
C GLY A 286 -9.96 -13.44 -18.61
N PHE A 287 -10.95 -13.25 -17.73
CA PHE A 287 -10.89 -13.78 -16.36
C PHE A 287 -10.90 -15.30 -16.30
N THR A 288 -11.58 -15.98 -17.24
CA THR A 288 -11.54 -17.44 -17.34
C THR A 288 -10.12 -17.94 -17.55
N VAL A 289 -9.36 -17.32 -18.47
CA VAL A 289 -7.97 -17.71 -18.73
C VAL A 289 -7.08 -17.35 -17.55
N LEU A 290 -7.25 -16.16 -16.97
CA LEU A 290 -6.51 -15.72 -15.79
C LEU A 290 -6.68 -16.70 -14.62
N ALA A 291 -7.92 -16.99 -14.23
CA ALA A 291 -8.25 -17.85 -13.10
C ALA A 291 -7.65 -19.26 -13.27
N ARG A 292 -7.73 -19.83 -14.47
CA ARG A 292 -7.21 -21.16 -14.79
C ARG A 292 -5.70 -21.31 -14.64
N ASN A 293 -4.94 -20.22 -14.62
CA ASN A 293 -3.47 -20.28 -14.56
C ASN A 293 -2.88 -19.54 -13.33
N CYS A 294 -3.65 -18.66 -12.68
CA CYS A 294 -3.21 -17.87 -11.51
C CYS A 294 -3.87 -18.38 -10.21
N HIS A 295 -3.39 -19.52 -9.70
CA HIS A 295 -3.95 -20.17 -8.50
C HIS A 295 -3.51 -19.53 -7.17
N GLU A 296 -2.55 -18.60 -7.21
CA GLU A 296 -2.10 -17.83 -6.04
C GLU A 296 -2.90 -16.54 -5.81
N MET A 297 -3.96 -16.30 -6.56
CA MET A 297 -4.79 -15.09 -6.43
C MET A 297 -5.36 -14.95 -5.01
N GLU A 298 -5.11 -13.81 -4.39
CA GLU A 298 -5.53 -13.44 -3.04
C GLU A 298 -6.47 -12.24 -3.04
N LYS A 299 -6.24 -11.25 -3.91
CA LYS A 299 -7.08 -10.04 -3.99
C LYS A 299 -7.38 -9.66 -5.43
N MET A 300 -8.63 -9.33 -5.69
CA MET A 300 -9.05 -8.83 -6.99
C MET A 300 -10.01 -7.66 -6.81
N ASP A 301 -9.69 -6.54 -7.45
CA ASP A 301 -10.55 -5.36 -7.51
C ASP A 301 -11.02 -5.18 -8.96
N LEU A 302 -12.31 -5.43 -9.17
CA LEU A 302 -12.99 -5.35 -10.47
C LEU A 302 -14.04 -4.25 -10.49
N GLU A 303 -13.91 -3.22 -9.64
CA GLU A 303 -14.87 -2.11 -9.59
C GLU A 303 -15.09 -1.51 -10.99
N GLU A 304 -16.33 -1.28 -11.40
CA GLU A 304 -16.70 -0.77 -12.74
C GLU A 304 -16.22 -1.65 -13.93
N CYS A 305 -15.92 -2.93 -13.72
CA CYS A 305 -15.80 -3.91 -14.82
C CYS A 305 -17.20 -4.38 -15.26
N ILE A 306 -17.93 -3.49 -15.93
CA ILE A 306 -19.37 -3.63 -16.22
C ILE A 306 -19.76 -4.85 -17.08
N LEU A 307 -18.82 -5.47 -17.78
CA LEU A 307 -19.05 -6.66 -18.62
C LEU A 307 -18.81 -7.99 -17.89
N VAL A 308 -18.42 -7.93 -16.61
CA VAL A 308 -18.21 -9.11 -15.78
C VAL A 308 -19.56 -9.66 -15.31
N THR A 309 -19.74 -10.98 -15.46
CA THR A 309 -20.96 -11.69 -15.04
C THR A 309 -20.64 -12.76 -14.00
N ASP A 310 -21.67 -13.48 -13.55
CA ASP A 310 -21.52 -14.62 -12.64
C ASP A 310 -20.54 -15.68 -13.15
N ASN A 311 -20.29 -15.79 -14.46
CA ASN A 311 -19.32 -16.74 -14.99
C ASN A 311 -17.89 -16.46 -14.47
N THR A 312 -17.48 -15.20 -14.33
CA THR A 312 -16.20 -14.85 -13.71
C THR A 312 -16.12 -15.40 -12.29
N LEU A 313 -17.17 -15.23 -11.49
CA LEU A 313 -17.22 -15.73 -10.12
C LEU A 313 -17.15 -17.26 -10.05
N VAL A 314 -17.81 -17.95 -10.98
CA VAL A 314 -17.72 -19.41 -11.12
C VAL A 314 -16.27 -19.84 -11.40
N GLN A 315 -15.56 -19.17 -12.32
CA GLN A 315 -14.17 -19.54 -12.62
C GLN A 315 -13.22 -19.26 -11.44
N LEU A 316 -13.41 -18.14 -10.73
CA LEU A 316 -12.65 -17.82 -9.52
C LEU A 316 -12.91 -18.84 -8.41
N ALA A 317 -14.17 -19.23 -8.20
CA ALA A 317 -14.57 -20.24 -7.24
C ALA A 317 -13.89 -21.60 -7.49
N ILE A 318 -13.72 -21.98 -8.76
CA ILE A 318 -13.09 -23.24 -9.15
C ILE A 318 -11.56 -23.17 -9.03
N HIS A 319 -10.94 -22.10 -9.52
CA HIS A 319 -9.50 -22.08 -9.79
C HIS A 319 -8.66 -21.22 -8.84
N CYS A 320 -9.27 -20.39 -7.98
CA CYS A 320 -8.57 -19.47 -7.08
C CYS A 320 -8.82 -19.80 -5.60
N PRO A 321 -8.24 -20.88 -5.06
CA PRO A 321 -8.52 -21.35 -3.70
C PRO A 321 -7.96 -20.44 -2.58
N ARG A 322 -7.16 -19.43 -2.93
CA ARG A 322 -6.53 -18.49 -1.98
C ARG A 322 -7.19 -17.11 -1.92
N LEU A 323 -8.28 -16.91 -2.66
CA LEU A 323 -8.95 -15.61 -2.74
C LEU A 323 -9.46 -15.18 -1.35
N GLN A 324 -9.13 -13.95 -0.97
CA GLN A 324 -9.41 -13.35 0.34
C GLN A 324 -10.25 -12.07 0.22
N ALA A 325 -9.97 -11.23 -0.78
CA ALA A 325 -10.71 -9.99 -1.00
C ALA A 325 -11.16 -9.89 -2.46
N LEU A 326 -12.43 -9.60 -2.66
CA LEU A 326 -13.00 -9.41 -3.98
C LEU A 326 -13.91 -8.17 -3.98
N SER A 327 -13.60 -7.21 -4.85
CA SER A 327 -14.47 -6.07 -5.13
C SER A 327 -15.12 -6.24 -6.49
N LEU A 328 -16.45 -6.12 -6.52
CA LEU A 328 -17.32 -6.19 -7.70
C LEU A 328 -18.23 -4.97 -7.76
N SER A 329 -17.86 -3.88 -7.07
CA SER A 329 -18.68 -2.69 -7.03
C SER A 329 -18.95 -2.17 -8.44
N HIS A 330 -20.18 -1.78 -8.75
CA HIS A 330 -20.63 -1.40 -10.10
C HIS A 330 -20.53 -2.52 -11.18
N CYS A 331 -20.32 -3.79 -10.81
CA CYS A 331 -20.56 -4.91 -11.72
C CYS A 331 -22.05 -5.25 -11.74
N GLU A 332 -22.83 -4.51 -12.53
CA GLU A 332 -24.30 -4.56 -12.51
C GLU A 332 -24.91 -5.91 -12.93
N LEU A 333 -24.14 -6.76 -13.63
CA LEU A 333 -24.57 -8.07 -14.12
C LEU A 333 -24.34 -9.22 -13.12
N ILE A 334 -23.78 -8.94 -11.94
CA ILE A 334 -23.60 -9.93 -10.88
C ILE A 334 -24.92 -10.18 -10.16
N THR A 335 -25.24 -11.45 -9.94
CA THR A 335 -26.46 -11.88 -9.25
C THR A 335 -26.15 -12.73 -8.03
N ASP A 336 -27.20 -13.09 -7.28
CA ASP A 336 -27.09 -14.01 -6.15
C ASP A 336 -26.46 -15.37 -6.53
N ASP A 337 -26.59 -15.81 -7.79
CA ASP A 337 -26.06 -17.09 -8.27
C ASP A 337 -24.53 -17.13 -8.37
N GLY A 338 -23.91 -16.03 -8.80
CA GLY A 338 -22.45 -15.91 -8.82
C GLY A 338 -21.88 -15.91 -7.40
N ILE A 339 -22.53 -15.22 -6.47
CA ILE A 339 -22.13 -15.22 -5.05
C ILE A 339 -22.37 -16.58 -4.40
N ARG A 340 -23.44 -17.29 -4.76
CA ARG A 340 -23.66 -18.68 -4.34
C ARG A 340 -22.48 -19.57 -4.74
N ALA A 341 -22.04 -19.50 -6.00
CA ALA A 341 -20.89 -20.27 -6.47
C ALA A 341 -19.62 -19.97 -5.65
N LEU A 342 -19.32 -18.68 -5.45
CA LEU A 342 -18.17 -18.24 -4.67
C LEU A 342 -18.24 -18.70 -3.20
N SER A 343 -19.40 -18.52 -2.53
CA SER A 343 -19.58 -18.89 -1.13
C SER A 343 -19.50 -20.41 -0.87
N SER A 344 -19.84 -21.21 -1.88
CA SER A 344 -19.75 -22.67 -1.82
C SER A 344 -18.36 -23.24 -2.14
N SER A 345 -17.41 -22.38 -2.51
CA SER A 345 -16.05 -22.77 -2.88
C SER A 345 -15.12 -22.89 -1.68
N VAL A 346 -13.94 -23.48 -1.92
CA VAL A 346 -12.87 -23.60 -0.90
C VAL A 346 -12.42 -22.21 -0.42
N CYS A 347 -12.23 -21.25 -1.33
CA CYS A 347 -11.83 -19.90 -0.92
C CYS A 347 -12.95 -19.20 -0.15
N GLY A 348 -14.21 -19.35 -0.57
CA GLY A 348 -15.37 -18.81 0.13
C GLY A 348 -15.44 -19.27 1.59
N GLN A 349 -15.35 -20.58 1.82
CA GLN A 349 -15.51 -21.16 3.15
C GLN A 349 -14.31 -20.92 4.08
N GLU A 350 -13.09 -20.92 3.54
CA GLU A 350 -11.87 -20.94 4.36
C GLU A 350 -11.03 -19.66 4.32
N ARG A 351 -11.23 -18.75 3.36
CA ARG A 351 -10.27 -17.67 3.09
C ARG A 351 -10.90 -16.31 2.85
N LEU A 352 -12.11 -16.24 2.32
CA LEU A 352 -12.75 -14.98 1.95
C LEU A 352 -13.05 -14.14 3.20
N THR A 353 -12.46 -12.95 3.26
CA THR A 353 -12.59 -12.01 4.37
C THR A 353 -13.30 -10.72 3.97
N VAL A 354 -13.21 -10.31 2.70
CA VAL A 354 -13.81 -9.07 2.20
C VAL A 354 -14.55 -9.31 0.89
N VAL A 355 -15.81 -8.86 0.82
CA VAL A 355 -16.59 -8.80 -0.42
C VAL A 355 -17.23 -7.42 -0.53
N GLU A 356 -17.02 -6.73 -1.64
CA GLU A 356 -17.62 -5.42 -1.94
C GLU A 356 -18.54 -5.58 -3.15
N LEU A 357 -19.83 -5.28 -2.98
CA LEU A 357 -20.89 -5.45 -3.98
C LEU A 357 -21.68 -4.14 -4.16
N ASP A 358 -21.06 -3.00 -3.88
CA ASP A 358 -21.74 -1.71 -3.94
C ASP A 358 -22.27 -1.47 -5.35
N ASN A 359 -23.47 -0.92 -5.48
CA ASN A 359 -24.10 -0.68 -6.78
C ASN A 359 -24.27 -1.95 -7.65
N CYS A 360 -24.41 -3.13 -7.05
CA CYS A 360 -24.90 -4.33 -7.74
C CYS A 360 -26.43 -4.46 -7.55
N PRO A 361 -27.26 -4.01 -8.51
CA PRO A 361 -28.71 -3.86 -8.31
C PRO A 361 -29.46 -5.20 -8.25
N LEU A 362 -28.85 -6.30 -8.72
CA LEU A 362 -29.44 -7.64 -8.75
C LEU A 362 -29.15 -8.46 -7.48
N ILE A 363 -28.38 -7.91 -6.54
CA ILE A 363 -28.07 -8.55 -5.27
C ILE A 363 -29.22 -8.38 -4.29
N THR A 364 -29.67 -9.49 -3.71
CA THR A 364 -30.81 -9.52 -2.77
C THR A 364 -30.40 -10.07 -1.40
N ASP A 365 -31.37 -10.21 -0.49
CA ASP A 365 -31.19 -10.93 0.78
C ASP A 365 -30.68 -12.38 0.58
N VAL A 366 -30.87 -12.99 -0.59
CA VAL A 366 -30.40 -14.35 -0.90
C VAL A 366 -28.87 -14.42 -0.90
N THR A 367 -28.18 -13.40 -1.43
CA THR A 367 -26.73 -13.28 -1.31
C THR A 367 -26.27 -13.34 0.14
N LEU A 368 -26.97 -12.69 1.07
CA LEU A 368 -26.63 -12.72 2.49
C LEU A 368 -26.85 -14.10 3.12
N GLU A 369 -27.82 -14.87 2.63
CA GLU A 369 -28.02 -16.26 3.06
C GLU A 369 -26.87 -17.16 2.56
N HIS A 370 -26.38 -16.95 1.34
CA HIS A 370 -25.23 -17.66 0.78
C HIS A 370 -23.92 -17.34 1.52
N LEU A 371 -23.67 -16.07 1.81
CA LEU A 371 -22.45 -15.61 2.48
C LEU A 371 -22.31 -16.10 3.93
N LYS A 372 -23.35 -16.70 4.54
CA LYS A 372 -23.24 -17.40 5.83
C LYS A 372 -22.22 -18.55 5.79
N ASN A 373 -22.01 -19.15 4.62
CA ASN A 373 -21.01 -20.21 4.42
C ASN A 373 -19.57 -19.68 4.50
N CYS A 374 -19.37 -18.37 4.39
CA CYS A 374 -18.05 -17.74 4.44
C CYS A 374 -17.67 -17.45 5.90
N HIS A 375 -17.18 -18.46 6.62
CA HIS A 375 -16.97 -18.36 8.08
C HIS A 375 -15.85 -17.39 8.51
N ARG A 376 -15.00 -16.96 7.57
CA ARG A 376 -13.93 -15.96 7.80
C ARG A 376 -14.29 -14.56 7.30
N LEU A 377 -15.53 -14.35 6.88
CA LEU A 377 -15.96 -13.07 6.32
C LEU A 377 -15.98 -11.99 7.39
N GLU A 378 -15.15 -10.96 7.22
CA GLU A 378 -14.97 -9.86 8.17
C GLU A 378 -15.71 -8.61 7.71
N ARG A 379 -15.80 -8.38 6.39
CA ARG A 379 -16.39 -7.16 5.82
C ARG A 379 -17.24 -7.46 4.58
N ILE A 380 -18.44 -6.87 4.53
CA ILE A 380 -19.29 -6.80 3.34
C ILE A 380 -19.70 -5.35 3.09
N GLU A 381 -19.55 -4.88 1.86
CA GLU A 381 -20.04 -3.57 1.42
C GLU A 381 -21.20 -3.75 0.42
N LEU A 382 -22.33 -3.10 0.71
CA LEU A 382 -23.64 -3.23 0.05
C LEU A 382 -24.32 -1.86 -0.15
N TYR A 383 -23.53 -0.79 -0.29
CA TYR A 383 -24.05 0.53 -0.63
C TYR A 383 -24.82 0.45 -1.95
N ASP A 384 -26.01 1.06 -1.98
CA ASP A 384 -26.90 1.09 -3.14
C ASP A 384 -27.36 -0.29 -3.69
N CYS A 385 -27.23 -1.38 -2.93
CA CYS A 385 -27.93 -2.65 -3.18
C CYS A 385 -29.40 -2.58 -2.71
N GLN A 386 -30.26 -1.95 -3.51
CA GLN A 386 -31.63 -1.60 -3.11
C GLN A 386 -32.53 -2.79 -2.74
N GLN A 387 -32.22 -4.00 -3.22
CA GLN A 387 -32.98 -5.21 -2.92
C GLN A 387 -32.52 -5.93 -1.63
N VAL A 388 -31.43 -5.47 -1.01
CA VAL A 388 -30.98 -5.96 0.30
C VAL A 388 -31.76 -5.26 1.40
N THR A 389 -32.34 -6.03 2.31
CA THR A 389 -33.19 -5.52 3.38
C THR A 389 -32.44 -5.41 4.71
N ARG A 390 -32.94 -4.54 5.59
CA ARG A 390 -32.47 -4.49 7.00
C ARG A 390 -32.67 -5.82 7.71
N ALA A 391 -33.65 -6.62 7.31
CA ALA A 391 -33.91 -7.94 7.90
C ALA A 391 -32.83 -8.95 7.50
N GLY A 392 -32.42 -8.98 6.22
CA GLY A 392 -31.30 -9.79 5.74
C GLY A 392 -30.00 -9.48 6.46
N ILE A 393 -29.67 -8.20 6.60
CA ILE A 393 -28.45 -7.77 7.33
C ILE A 393 -28.49 -8.18 8.80
N LYS A 394 -29.66 -8.09 9.45
CA LYS A 394 -29.81 -8.60 10.83
C LYS A 394 -29.59 -10.11 10.91
N ARG A 395 -30.10 -10.89 9.95
CA ARG A 395 -29.93 -12.36 9.93
C ARG A 395 -28.46 -12.77 9.75
N ILE A 396 -27.71 -12.13 8.85
CA ILE A 396 -26.29 -12.47 8.68
C ILE A 396 -25.44 -12.05 9.88
N ARG A 397 -25.69 -10.88 10.49
CA ARG A 397 -24.99 -10.47 11.73
C ARG A 397 -25.29 -11.38 12.91
N ALA A 398 -26.50 -11.96 12.96
CA ALA A 398 -26.81 -12.96 13.98
C ALA A 398 -26.04 -14.28 13.77
N HIS A 399 -25.67 -14.60 12.52
CA HIS A 399 -24.88 -15.79 12.17
C HIS A 399 -23.37 -15.56 12.29
N LEU A 400 -22.89 -14.37 11.92
CA LEU A 400 -21.50 -13.93 11.95
C LEU A 400 -21.42 -12.66 12.82
N PRO A 401 -21.25 -12.77 14.16
CA PRO A 401 -21.36 -11.64 15.07
C PRO A 401 -20.34 -10.51 14.85
N GLU A 402 -19.12 -10.88 14.43
CA GLU A 402 -18.00 -9.94 14.23
C GLU A 402 -18.01 -9.28 12.84
N ILE A 403 -18.96 -9.63 11.96
CA ILE A 403 -18.98 -9.13 10.58
C ILE A 403 -19.36 -7.65 10.51
N LYS A 404 -18.57 -6.88 9.76
CA LYS A 404 -18.86 -5.49 9.42
C LYS A 404 -19.63 -5.44 8.12
N VAL A 405 -20.95 -5.20 8.22
CA VAL A 405 -21.79 -4.92 7.04
C VAL A 405 -21.97 -3.42 6.89
N HIS A 406 -21.44 -2.87 5.81
CA HIS A 406 -21.60 -1.48 5.41
C HIS A 406 -22.69 -1.37 4.36
N ALA A 407 -23.76 -0.66 4.69
CA ALA A 407 -24.89 -0.44 3.78
C ALA A 407 -25.57 0.88 4.14
N TYR A 408 -26.09 1.59 3.14
CA TYR A 408 -26.88 2.79 3.36
C TYR A 408 -28.37 2.46 3.26
N PHE A 409 -29.12 2.76 4.32
CA PHE A 409 -30.58 2.77 4.28
C PHE A 409 -31.05 4.19 4.51
N ALA A 410 -31.49 4.85 3.44
CA ALA A 410 -32.10 6.16 3.54
C ALA A 410 -33.16 6.16 4.66
N PRO A 411 -33.18 7.18 5.54
CA PRO A 411 -34.26 7.34 6.47
C PRO A 411 -35.57 7.46 5.70
N VAL A 412 -36.65 6.89 6.24
CA VAL A 412 -37.98 6.96 5.62
C VAL A 412 -38.30 8.42 5.38
N THR A 413 -38.55 8.80 4.12
CA THR A 413 -39.02 10.15 3.79
C THR A 413 -40.29 10.40 4.60
N PRO A 414 -40.35 11.45 5.44
CA PRO A 414 -41.56 11.72 6.21
C PRO A 414 -42.75 11.83 5.25
N PRO A 415 -43.93 11.29 5.59
CA PRO A 415 -45.11 11.44 4.75
C PRO A 415 -45.36 12.93 4.48
N PRO A 416 -45.82 13.31 3.28
CA PRO A 416 -46.14 14.69 2.98
C PRO A 416 -47.15 15.20 4.02
N SER A 417 -46.76 16.21 4.78
CA SER A 417 -47.63 16.86 5.76
C SER A 417 -48.86 17.42 5.04
N VAL A 418 -50.05 16.92 5.37
CA VAL A 418 -51.35 17.25 4.74
C VAL A 418 -51.86 18.66 5.14
N HIS A 419 -50.98 19.59 5.50
CA HIS A 419 -51.40 20.91 5.96
C HIS A 419 -50.55 22.03 5.34
N GLY A 420 -51.21 22.85 4.52
CA GLY A 420 -50.94 24.28 4.37
C GLY A 420 -49.79 24.68 3.44
N GLY A 421 -50.13 25.38 2.36
CA GLY A 421 -49.19 26.00 1.44
C GLY A 421 -48.23 26.97 2.14
N GLY A 422 -46.93 26.73 1.96
CA GLY A 422 -45.84 27.64 2.28
C GLY A 422 -44.63 27.23 1.45
N GLN A 423 -43.97 28.20 0.82
CA GLN A 423 -42.82 28.00 -0.07
C GLN A 423 -41.76 27.09 0.58
N ARG A 424 -41.47 25.96 -0.05
CA ARG A 424 -40.48 24.99 0.41
C ARG A 424 -39.09 25.45 0.02
N LEU A 425 -38.32 25.93 0.99
CA LEU A 425 -36.85 25.87 0.92
C LEU A 425 -36.43 24.41 1.16
N CYS A 426 -35.79 23.77 0.18
CA CYS A 426 -35.14 22.46 0.35
C CYS A 426 -34.05 22.63 1.42
N ARG A 427 -34.23 22.04 2.61
CA ARG A 427 -33.15 21.92 3.61
C ARG A 427 -32.08 20.89 3.24
N CYS A 428 -32.14 20.39 2.00
CA CYS A 428 -31.22 19.45 1.38
C CYS A 428 -29.85 20.08 1.05
N CYS A 429 -29.74 21.41 1.10
CA CYS A 429 -28.53 22.16 0.80
C CYS A 429 -27.93 22.89 2.01
N ILE A 430 -28.12 22.38 3.23
CA ILE A 430 -27.37 22.86 4.40
C ILE A 430 -26.53 21.72 4.96
N ILE A 431 -25.26 21.72 4.51
CA ILE A 431 -24.04 21.29 5.21
C ILE A 431 -23.98 19.79 5.58
N LEU A 432 -23.19 19.03 4.83
CA LEU A 432 -21.76 18.85 5.13
C LEU A 432 -20.94 19.00 3.85
#